data_AF-A0A1J5RZG6-F1
#
_entry.id   AF-A0A1J5RZG6-F1
#
_cell.length_a   1.000
_cell.length_b   1.000
_cell.length_c   1.000
_cell.angle_alpha   90.00
_cell.angle_beta   90.00
_cell.angle_gamma   90.00
#
_symmetry.space_group_name_H-M   'P 1'
#
loop_
_entity.id
_entity.type
_entity.pdbx_description
1 polymer ?
#
loop_
_entity_poly.entity_id
_entity_poly.type
_entity_poly.pdbx_seq_one_letter_code
_entity_poly.pdbx_strand_id
1 'polypeptide(L)'
;MPATFTVDYVAFPHHHGRLFTYQSNDPVETEDFLMHLLLVRARITEIRHNGAPLVGHAFDRMLKVAADRLAGELLRESLGIDPVQIRDRFGYAA
;
A
#
# COMPACT_ATOMS: atom_id res chain seq x y z
N MET A 1 6.24 1.43 -24.02
CA MET A 1 5.31 0.59 -23.22
C MET A 1 4.96 1.36 -21.97
N PRO A 2 3.72 1.32 -21.47
CA PRO A 2 3.37 1.99 -20.21
C PRO A 2 4.17 1.37 -19.06
N ALA A 3 4.52 2.20 -18.07
CA ALA A 3 5.22 1.70 -16.89
C ALA A 3 4.30 0.75 -16.12
N THR A 4 4.86 -0.31 -15.54
CA THR A 4 4.08 -1.35 -14.85
C THR A 4 4.64 -1.62 -13.46
N PHE A 5 3.75 -1.72 -12.49
CA PHE A 5 4.03 -2.18 -11.14
C PHE A 5 3.61 -3.64 -11.00
N THR A 6 4.38 -4.38 -10.22
CA THR A 6 4.05 -5.76 -9.85
C THR A 6 4.29 -5.93 -8.36
N VAL A 7 3.32 -6.50 -7.64
CA VAL A 7 3.39 -6.73 -6.20
C VAL A 7 3.21 -8.22 -5.93
N ASP A 8 4.22 -8.84 -5.35
CA ASP A 8 4.14 -10.22 -4.88
C ASP A 8 3.82 -10.24 -3.38
N TYR A 9 2.90 -11.12 -2.99
CA TYR A 9 2.43 -11.22 -1.61
C TYR A 9 1.91 -12.61 -1.25
N VAL A 10 1.80 -12.87 0.06
CA VAL A 10 1.16 -14.05 0.64
C VAL A 10 -0.05 -13.61 1.46
N ALA A 11 -1.22 -14.15 1.15
CA ALA A 11 -2.46 -13.84 1.86
C ALA A 11 -2.49 -14.43 3.28
N PHE A 12 -3.13 -13.73 4.22
CA PHE A 12 -3.42 -14.22 5.57
C PHE A 12 -4.79 -14.94 5.61
N PRO A 13 -4.99 -15.99 6.44
CA PRO A 13 -4.02 -16.69 7.27
C PRO A 13 -3.15 -17.67 6.46
N HIS A 14 -1.88 -17.78 6.86
CA HIS A 14 -0.74 -18.38 6.12
C HIS A 14 -0.79 -19.91 5.93
N HIS A 15 -1.94 -20.53 5.70
CA HIS A 15 -2.07 -21.98 5.78
C HIS A 15 -1.17 -22.75 4.79
N HIS A 16 -0.75 -22.14 3.67
CA HIS A 16 0.04 -22.85 2.64
C HIS A 16 1.14 -22.03 1.95
N GLY A 17 1.43 -20.78 2.38
CA GLY A 17 2.51 -19.98 1.79
C GLY A 17 2.36 -19.68 0.29
N ARG A 18 1.15 -19.76 -0.27
CA ARG A 18 0.89 -19.49 -1.69
C ARG A 18 1.28 -18.04 -2.03
N LEU A 19 2.14 -17.90 -3.03
CA LEU A 19 2.51 -16.60 -3.59
C LEU A 19 1.44 -16.15 -4.59
N PHE A 20 1.02 -14.90 -4.45
CA PHE A 20 0.12 -14.21 -5.37
C PHE A 20 0.85 -13.01 -5.96
N THR A 21 0.45 -12.64 -7.18
CA THR A 21 1.02 -11.51 -7.91
C THR A 21 -0.12 -10.61 -8.37
N TYR A 22 -0.01 -9.33 -8.03
CA TYR A 22 -0.84 -8.26 -8.56
C TYR A 22 -0.02 -7.43 -9.56
N GLN A 23 -0.66 -6.93 -10.61
CA GLN A 23 -0.03 -6.09 -11.61
C GLN A 23 -0.96 -4.95 -12.01
N SER A 24 -0.43 -3.72 -12.03
CA SER A 24 -1.13 -2.54 -12.56
C SER A 24 -0.14 -1.64 -13.29
N ASN A 25 -0.65 -0.81 -14.21
CA ASN A 25 0.08 0.28 -14.86
C ASN A 25 -0.24 1.64 -14.24
N ASP A 26 -1.12 1.69 -13.24
CA ASP A 26 -1.46 2.88 -12.50
C ASP A 26 -0.75 2.87 -11.12
N PRO A 27 0.12 3.86 -10.83
CA PRO A 27 0.77 3.97 -9.53
C PRO A 27 -0.24 4.18 -8.39
N VAL A 28 -1.37 4.87 -8.62
CA VAL A 28 -2.39 5.13 -7.59
C VAL A 28 -3.12 3.85 -7.24
N GLU A 29 -3.55 3.06 -8.22
CA GLU A 29 -4.14 1.73 -7.96
C GLU A 29 -3.17 0.81 -7.22
N THR A 30 -1.87 0.91 -7.52
CA THR A 30 -0.84 0.13 -6.83
C THR A 30 -0.73 0.54 -5.37
N GLU A 31 -0.77 1.83 -5.06
CA GLU A 31 -0.77 2.33 -3.68
C GLU A 31 -2.03 1.90 -2.91
N ASP A 32 -3.21 1.99 -3.55
CA ASP A 32 -4.48 1.54 -2.97
C ASP A 32 -4.47 0.02 -2.72
N PHE A 33 -3.86 -0.76 -3.62
CA PHE A 33 -3.67 -2.20 -3.41
C PHE A 33 -2.72 -2.49 -2.24
N LEU A 34 -1.60 -1.76 -2.13
CA LEU A 34 -0.70 -1.88 -0.98
C LEU A 34 -1.41 -1.54 0.34
N MET A 35 -2.26 -0.50 0.32
CA MET A 35 -3.12 -0.13 1.46
C MET A 35 -4.01 -1.31 1.89
N HIS A 36 -4.64 -1.99 0.93
CA HIS A 36 -5.45 -3.17 1.19
C HIS A 36 -4.63 -4.33 1.78
N LEU A 37 -3.43 -4.59 1.24
CA LEU A 37 -2.54 -5.63 1.78
C LEU A 37 -2.13 -5.35 3.23
N LEU A 38 -1.89 -4.08 3.58
CA LEU A 38 -1.60 -3.67 4.97
C LEU A 38 -2.82 -3.91 5.87
N LEU A 39 -4.01 -3.51 5.42
CA LEU A 39 -5.27 -3.68 6.16
C LEU A 39 -5.55 -5.16 6.49
N VAL A 40 -5.38 -6.05 5.50
CA VAL A 40 -5.62 -7.50 5.66
C VAL A 40 -4.42 -8.25 6.25
N ARG A 41 -3.35 -7.53 6.62
CA ARG A 41 -2.11 -8.09 7.20
C ARG A 41 -1.46 -9.14 6.30
N ALA A 42 -1.59 -8.97 4.99
CA ALA A 42 -0.89 -9.81 4.02
C ALA A 42 0.62 -9.56 4.10
N ARG A 43 1.40 -10.61 3.82
CA ARG A 43 2.86 -10.48 3.78
C ARG A 43 3.28 -10.05 2.38
N ILE A 44 3.72 -8.81 2.24
CA ILE A 44 4.31 -8.28 1.00
C ILE A 44 5.74 -8.84 0.89
N THR A 45 6.06 -9.46 -0.24
CA THR A 45 7.37 -10.08 -0.47
C THR A 45 8.25 -9.27 -1.42
N GLU A 46 7.67 -8.68 -2.46
CA GLU A 46 8.41 -7.90 -3.45
C GLU A 46 7.51 -6.88 -4.14
N ILE A 47 8.05 -5.70 -4.46
CA ILE A 47 7.42 -4.71 -5.34
C ILE A 47 8.40 -4.46 -6.49
N ARG A 48 7.94 -4.61 -7.73
CA ARG A 48 8.72 -4.32 -8.94
C ARG A 48 8.11 -3.16 -9.71
N HIS A 49 8.97 -2.36 -10.34
CA HIS A 49 8.58 -1.32 -11.29
C HIS A 49 9.35 -1.55 -12.59
N ASN A 50 8.62 -1.73 -13.70
CA ASN A 50 9.16 -2.11 -15.02
C ASN A 50 10.01 -3.39 -14.97
N GLY A 51 9.57 -4.37 -14.18
CA GLY A 51 10.28 -5.65 -13.99
C GLY A 51 11.50 -5.57 -13.07
N ALA A 52 11.92 -4.39 -12.62
CA ALA A 52 13.03 -4.22 -11.69
C ALA A 52 12.52 -4.15 -10.24
N PRO A 53 13.13 -4.87 -9.29
CA PRO A 53 12.79 -4.76 -7.87
C PRO A 53 12.98 -3.33 -7.37
N LEU A 54 11.97 -2.79 -6.69
CA LEU A 54 12.13 -1.60 -5.88
C LEU A 54 12.93 -1.96 -4.63
N VAL A 55 13.95 -1.16 -4.35
CA VAL A 55 14.85 -1.38 -3.21
C VAL A 55 15.05 -0.09 -2.43
N GLY A 56 15.34 -0.24 -1.14
CA GLY A 56 15.62 0.87 -0.22
C GLY A 56 14.52 1.93 -0.26
N HIS A 57 14.93 3.19 -0.41
CA HIS A 57 14.03 4.35 -0.28
C HIS A 57 12.81 4.32 -1.23
N ALA A 58 12.92 3.74 -2.43
CA ALA A 58 11.80 3.68 -3.36
C ALA A 58 10.70 2.71 -2.87
N PHE A 59 11.12 1.55 -2.34
CA PHE A 59 10.22 0.58 -1.72
C PHE A 59 9.56 1.16 -0.47
N ASP A 60 10.38 1.71 0.43
CA ASP A 60 9.91 2.29 1.70
C ASP A 60 8.92 3.44 1.47
N ARG A 61 9.16 4.27 0.45
CA ARG A 61 8.28 5.38 0.11
C ARG A 61 6.88 4.90 -0.30
N MET A 62 6.76 3.87 -1.15
CA MET A 62 5.44 3.36 -1.56
C MET A 62 4.66 2.80 -0.36
N LEU A 63 5.34 2.03 0.50
CA LEU A 63 4.71 1.51 1.71
C LEU A 63 4.31 2.60 2.68
N LYS A 64 5.14 3.64 2.84
CA LYS A 64 4.83 4.78 3.69
C LYS A 64 3.58 5.51 3.19
N VAL A 65 3.49 5.78 1.89
CA VAL A 65 2.29 6.43 1.31
C VAL A 65 1.04 5.60 1.58
N ALA A 66 1.09 4.28 1.32
CA ALA A 66 -0.03 3.39 1.59
C ALA A 66 -0.41 3.33 3.09
N ALA A 67 0.59 3.32 3.99
CA ALA A 67 0.37 3.30 5.43
C ALA A 67 -0.20 4.63 5.96
N ASP A 68 0.29 5.77 5.47
CA ASP A 68 -0.21 7.09 5.85
C ASP A 68 -1.67 7.25 5.42
N ARG A 69 -2.03 6.81 4.21
CA ARG A 69 -3.42 6.81 3.71
C ARG A 69 -4.32 5.88 4.54
N LEU A 70 -3.87 4.66 4.84
CA LEU A 70 -4.60 3.72 5.70
C LEU A 70 -4.88 4.33 7.08
N ALA A 71 -3.87 4.89 7.73
CA ALA A 71 -4.01 5.50 9.04
C ALA A 71 -4.97 6.70 8.99
N GLY A 72 -4.87 7.51 7.93
CA GLY A 72 -5.76 8.64 7.67
C GLY A 72 -7.21 8.20 7.53
N GLU A 73 -7.51 7.19 6.71
CA GLU A 73 -8.86 6.65 6.53
C GLU A 73 -9.44 6.09 7.82
N LEU A 74 -8.68 5.27 8.54
CA LEU A 74 -9.12 4.67 9.80
C LEU A 74 -9.46 5.75 10.85
N LEU A 75 -8.66 6.80 10.96
CA LEU A 75 -8.91 7.91 11.88
C LEU A 75 -10.10 8.77 11.43
N ARG A 76 -10.21 9.05 10.11
CA ARG A 76 -11.31 9.80 9.52
C ARG A 76 -12.65 9.14 9.84
N GLU A 77 -12.72 7.83 9.64
CA GLU A 77 -13.92 7.03 9.90
C GLU A 77 -14.20 6.88 11.40
N SER A 78 -13.17 6.62 12.21
CA SER A 78 -13.34 6.41 13.66
C SER A 78 -13.75 7.68 14.41
N LEU A 79 -13.30 8.86 13.95
CA LEU A 79 -13.53 10.14 14.61
C LEU A 79 -14.60 10.99 13.93
N GLY A 80 -15.06 10.63 12.72
CA GLY A 80 -16.05 11.39 11.95
C GLY A 80 -15.56 12.78 11.55
N ILE A 81 -14.26 12.94 11.28
CA ILE A 81 -13.64 14.22 10.90
C ILE A 81 -13.23 14.22 9.43
N ASP A 82 -13.00 15.39 8.85
CA ASP A 82 -12.59 15.50 7.44
C ASP A 82 -11.07 15.27 7.23
N PRO A 83 -10.61 15.08 5.98
CA PRO A 83 -9.19 14.85 5.69
C PRO A 83 -8.26 16.02 6.04
N VAL A 84 -8.77 17.26 6.04
CA VAL A 84 -7.98 18.45 6.43
C VAL A 84 -7.65 18.37 7.92
N GLN A 85 -8.63 18.04 8.74
CA GLN A 85 -8.44 17.82 10.18
C GLN A 85 -7.49 16.65 10.48
N ILE A 86 -7.51 15.59 9.66
CA ILE A 86 -6.58 14.47 9.80
C ILE A 86 -5.13 14.92 9.58
N ARG A 87 -4.88 15.61 8.47
CA ARG A 87 -3.56 16.15 8.15
C ARG A 87 -3.10 17.13 9.22
N ASP A 88 -3.95 18.06 9.62
CA ASP A 88 -3.57 19.13 10.55
C ASP A 88 -3.34 18.62 11.99
N ARG A 89 -4.06 17.56 12.42
CA ARG A 89 -3.94 17.00 13.78
C ARG A 89 -2.91 15.88 13.90
N PHE A 90 -2.75 15.07 12.86
CA PHE A 90 -1.97 13.82 12.92
C PHE A 90 -0.85 13.74 11.88
N GLY A 91 -0.82 14.63 10.88
CA GLY A 91 0.22 14.66 9.85
C GLY A 91 0.12 13.55 8.79
N TYR A 92 -0.98 12.79 8.77
CA TYR A 92 -1.21 11.78 7.73
C TYR A 92 -1.65 12.40 6.40
N ALA A 93 -1.32 11.72 5.31
CA ALA A 93 -1.81 12.07 3.99
C ALA A 93 -3.33 11.88 3.94
N ALA A 94 -4.02 12.87 3.35
CA ALA A 94 -5.45 12.84 3.09
C ALA A 94 -5.79 11.89 1.93
#